data_AF-X8GYW8-F1
#
_entry.id   AF-X8GYW8-F1
#
_cell.length_a   1.000
_cell.length_b   1.000
_cell.length_c   1.000
_cell.angle_alpha   90.00
_cell.angle_beta   90.00
_cell.angle_gamma   90.00
#
_symmetry.space_group_name_H-M   'P 1'
#
loop_
_entity.id
_entity.type
_entity.pdbx_description
1 polymer ?
#
loop_
_entity_poly.entity_id
_entity_poly.type
_entity_poly.pdbx_seq_one_letter_code
_entity_poly.pdbx_strand_id
1 'polypeptide(L)'
;MKDLAELRRRIDEIDARIAELYEERLAISGDVAEYKIANHRPVLDKRREEEKLTRLEAMTDDAFLRQGVRELFEQIMSVSRKKQYRLLAEHGMSEDLGFYEIEDYDFPSARVVYQGVRGAYSQAACKAFFREGCASMEPVETWRDAMEAISNGEADYAVLPVENSTAGIVTENYDLMMEYQAVIVGEQIIRIDHALLGLPEAKISDIRRVYSHPQALAQCEGYLRNIHPDFEAYSLKNTAMAAKKVMEDKDPSQAAIAGSINAQIYGLAVLDQAIQDIKGNETRFIVASPKREYTSGAKNVSIAFSLPNESGSLYRVLSHFIFNGLSMTRIESRPLRGKKWEYTFFIDFEGNLREEAVMNCLQGLKEETEEMFILGTF
;
A
#
# COMPACT_ATOMS: atom_id res chain seq x y z
N MET A 1 -31.47 -41.55 -20.27
CA MET A 1 -30.41 -40.52 -20.22
C MET A 1 -31.03 -39.26 -20.79
N LYS A 2 -31.05 -38.14 -20.06
CA LYS A 2 -31.66 -36.90 -20.58
C LYS A 2 -30.79 -36.37 -21.73
N ASP A 3 -31.43 -35.87 -22.79
CA ASP A 3 -30.71 -35.27 -23.93
C ASP A 3 -30.00 -33.99 -23.48
N LEU A 4 -28.72 -33.87 -23.82
CA LEU A 4 -27.90 -32.73 -23.43
C LEU A 4 -28.42 -31.43 -24.04
N ALA A 5 -28.96 -31.46 -25.26
CA ALA A 5 -29.51 -30.28 -25.91
C ALA A 5 -30.82 -29.82 -25.27
N GLU A 6 -31.68 -30.76 -24.85
CA GLU A 6 -32.86 -30.45 -24.03
C GLU A 6 -32.49 -29.87 -22.66
N LEU A 7 -31.50 -30.44 -21.97
CA LEU A 7 -31.02 -29.93 -20.68
C LEU A 7 -30.47 -28.50 -20.79
N ARG A 8 -29.68 -28.21 -21.82
CA ARG A 8 -29.13 -26.85 -22.05
C ARG A 8 -30.24 -25.83 -22.31
N ARG A 9 -31.20 -26.14 -23.18
CA ARG A 9 -32.36 -25.25 -23.42
C ARG A 9 -33.13 -24.92 -22.14
N ARG A 10 -33.32 -25.92 -21.26
CA ARG A 10 -33.98 -25.69 -19.98
C ARG A 10 -33.16 -24.81 -19.03
N ILE A 11 -31.83 -24.91 -19.07
CA ILE A 11 -30.94 -24.02 -18.32
C ILE A 11 -31.08 -22.60 -18.87
N ASP A 12 -31.01 -22.42 -20.19
CA ASP A 12 -31.15 -21.11 -20.85
C ASP A 12 -32.50 -20.44 -20.49
N GLU A 13 -33.60 -21.19 -20.43
CA GLU A 13 -34.91 -20.70 -20.00
C GLU A 13 -34.94 -20.27 -18.53
N ILE A 14 -34.22 -20.96 -17.65
CA ILE A 14 -34.10 -20.60 -16.24
C ILE A 14 -33.23 -19.35 -16.09
N ASP A 15 -32.10 -19.29 -16.79
CA ASP A 15 -31.16 -18.18 -16.77
C ASP A 15 -31.83 -16.88 -17.25
N ALA A 16 -32.66 -16.95 -18.29
CA ALA A 16 -33.46 -15.81 -18.75
C ALA A 16 -34.38 -15.26 -17.64
N ARG A 17 -35.07 -16.15 -16.90
CA ARG A 17 -35.93 -15.73 -15.77
C ARG A 17 -35.13 -15.18 -14.61
N ILE A 18 -33.95 -15.74 -14.33
CA ILE A 18 -33.04 -15.21 -13.30
C ILE A 18 -32.64 -13.78 -13.67
N ALA A 19 -32.29 -13.52 -14.93
CA ALA A 19 -31.94 -12.18 -15.41
C ALA A 19 -33.11 -11.19 -15.26
N GLU A 20 -34.32 -11.56 -15.69
CA GLU A 20 -35.52 -10.73 -15.54
C GLU A 20 -35.81 -10.38 -14.06
N LEU A 21 -35.79 -11.39 -13.18
CA LEU A 21 -36.01 -11.19 -11.74
C LEU A 21 -34.89 -10.36 -11.10
N TYR A 22 -33.66 -10.49 -11.59
CA TYR A 22 -32.53 -9.71 -11.12
C TYR A 22 -32.69 -8.23 -11.47
N GLU A 23 -33.11 -7.92 -12.70
CA GLU A 23 -33.41 -6.55 -13.14
C GLU A 23 -34.55 -5.92 -12.33
N GLU A 24 -35.66 -6.65 -12.13
CA GLU A 24 -36.78 -6.21 -11.31
C GLU A 24 -36.34 -5.91 -9.87
N ARG A 25 -35.54 -6.81 -9.27
CA ARG A 25 -35.00 -6.63 -7.93
C ARG A 25 -34.09 -5.39 -7.84
N LEU A 26 -33.27 -5.13 -8.86
CA LEU A 26 -32.42 -3.94 -8.92
C LEU A 26 -33.23 -2.65 -9.12
N ALA A 27 -34.37 -2.70 -9.82
CA ALA A 27 -35.30 -1.58 -9.92
C ALA A 27 -35.85 -1.22 -8.53
N ILE A 28 -36.39 -2.21 -7.80
CA ILE A 28 -36.88 -2.02 -6.43
C ILE A 28 -35.77 -1.52 -5.48
N SER A 29 -34.53 -1.97 -5.67
CA SER A 29 -33.40 -1.45 -4.89
C SER A 29 -33.12 0.04 -5.16
N GLY A 30 -33.46 0.54 -6.34
CA GLY A 30 -33.40 1.98 -6.66
C GLY A 30 -34.42 2.76 -5.84
N ASP A 31 -35.67 2.30 -5.80
CA ASP A 31 -36.72 2.91 -4.98
C ASP A 31 -36.37 2.92 -3.49
N VAL A 32 -35.73 1.84 -3.00
CA VAL A 32 -35.19 1.78 -1.63
C VAL A 32 -34.09 2.82 -1.42
N ALA A 33 -33.25 3.10 -2.43
CA ALA A 33 -32.25 4.15 -2.38
C ALA A 33 -32.90 5.53 -2.19
N GLU A 34 -33.89 5.86 -3.03
CA GLU A 34 -34.62 7.13 -2.96
C GLU A 34 -35.28 7.32 -1.59
N TYR A 35 -35.90 6.26 -1.06
CA TYR A 35 -36.45 6.29 0.28
C TYR A 35 -35.37 6.56 1.35
N LYS A 36 -34.22 5.89 1.26
CA LYS A 36 -33.12 6.09 2.21
C LYS A 36 -32.54 7.50 2.14
N ILE A 37 -32.35 8.03 0.94
CA ILE A 37 -31.91 9.40 0.67
C ILE A 37 -32.87 10.39 1.33
N ALA A 38 -34.17 10.28 1.05
CA ALA A 38 -35.20 11.18 1.59
C ALA A 38 -35.35 11.11 3.12
N ASN A 39 -34.96 9.99 3.73
CA ASN A 39 -35.08 9.76 5.18
C ASN A 39 -33.74 9.73 5.90
N HIS A 40 -32.63 10.13 5.26
CA HIS A 40 -31.27 10.12 5.81
C HIS A 40 -30.88 8.78 6.46
N ARG A 41 -31.20 7.66 5.80
CA ARG A 41 -30.83 6.31 6.26
C ARG A 41 -29.58 5.78 5.54
N PRO A 42 -28.73 4.99 6.22
CA PRO A 42 -27.55 4.40 5.61
C PRO A 42 -27.91 3.39 4.53
N VAL A 43 -27.03 3.24 3.53
CA VAL A 43 -27.17 2.26 2.44
C VAL A 43 -27.00 0.84 2.98
N LEU A 44 -25.95 0.60 3.77
CA LEU A 44 -25.67 -0.71 4.35
C LEU A 44 -26.40 -0.87 5.70
N ASP A 45 -27.21 -1.93 5.82
CA ASP A 45 -27.84 -2.39 7.07
C ASP A 45 -27.46 -3.87 7.28
N LYS A 46 -26.32 -4.07 7.95
CA LYS A 46 -25.70 -5.40 8.13
C LYS A 46 -26.65 -6.40 8.79
N ARG A 47 -27.39 -5.96 9.82
CA ARG A 47 -28.35 -6.83 10.53
C ARG A 47 -29.44 -7.31 9.58
N ARG A 48 -30.01 -6.40 8.79
CA ARG A 48 -31.08 -6.74 7.86
C ARG A 48 -30.60 -7.61 6.70
N GLU A 49 -29.39 -7.38 6.20
CA GLU A 49 -28.79 -8.24 5.18
C GLU A 49 -28.55 -9.65 5.71
N GLU A 50 -27.97 -9.81 6.90
CA GLU A 50 -27.73 -11.12 7.51
C GLU A 50 -29.03 -11.88 7.82
N GLU A 51 -30.06 -11.19 8.33
CA GLU A 51 -31.40 -11.76 8.51
C GLU A 51 -31.98 -12.27 7.18
N LYS A 52 -31.73 -11.56 6.07
CA LYS A 52 -32.21 -11.94 4.75
C LYS A 52 -31.43 -13.14 4.20
N LEU A 53 -30.10 -13.16 4.35
CA LEU A 53 -29.26 -14.30 3.96
C LEU A 53 -29.68 -15.57 4.71
N THR A 54 -29.83 -15.48 6.04
CA THR A 54 -30.29 -16.61 6.88
C THR A 54 -31.65 -17.16 6.41
N ARG A 55 -32.60 -16.28 6.06
CA ARG A 55 -33.91 -16.72 5.54
C ARG A 55 -33.81 -17.40 4.18
N LEU A 56 -32.93 -16.92 3.29
CA LEU A 56 -32.72 -17.49 1.97
C LEU A 56 -32.05 -18.87 2.06
N GLU A 57 -31.07 -19.03 2.94
CA GLU A 57 -30.44 -20.32 3.23
C GLU A 57 -31.46 -21.34 3.74
N ALA A 58 -32.41 -20.91 4.57
CA ALA A 58 -33.48 -21.77 5.09
C ALA A 58 -34.49 -22.23 4.02
N MET A 59 -34.44 -21.69 2.79
CA MET A 59 -35.30 -22.15 1.69
C MET A 59 -34.80 -23.43 1.02
N THR A 60 -33.62 -23.93 1.41
CA THR A 60 -33.06 -25.18 0.91
C THR A 60 -32.55 -26.08 2.04
N ASP A 61 -32.88 -27.36 1.96
CA ASP A 61 -32.46 -28.37 2.93
C ASP A 61 -31.06 -28.95 2.62
N ASP A 62 -30.54 -28.70 1.42
CA ASP A 62 -29.25 -29.20 0.95
C ASP A 62 -28.10 -28.27 1.36
N ALA A 63 -27.12 -28.81 2.09
CA ALA A 63 -26.00 -28.05 2.62
C ALA A 63 -25.10 -27.43 1.54
N PHE A 64 -24.92 -28.10 0.41
CA PHE A 64 -24.16 -27.57 -0.73
C PHE A 64 -24.92 -26.41 -1.38
N LEU A 65 -26.25 -26.53 -1.53
CA LEU A 65 -27.07 -25.46 -2.06
C LEU A 65 -27.16 -24.24 -1.12
N ARG A 66 -27.15 -24.43 0.21
CA ARG A 66 -27.17 -23.31 1.17
C ARG A 66 -26.01 -22.35 0.95
N GLN A 67 -24.79 -22.89 0.85
CA GLN A 67 -23.60 -22.09 0.63
C GLN A 67 -23.69 -21.32 -0.71
N GLY A 68 -24.07 -22.00 -1.79
CA GLY A 68 -24.23 -21.35 -3.09
C GLY A 68 -25.31 -20.26 -3.10
N VAL A 69 -26.41 -20.44 -2.36
CA VAL A 69 -27.45 -19.41 -2.20
C VAL A 69 -26.90 -18.19 -1.46
N ARG A 70 -26.18 -18.37 -0.35
CA ARG A 70 -25.57 -17.23 0.37
C ARG A 70 -24.64 -16.45 -0.55
N GLU A 71 -23.69 -17.13 -1.19
CA GLU A 71 -22.70 -16.50 -2.08
C GLU A 71 -23.39 -15.74 -3.21
N LEU A 72 -24.38 -16.34 -3.88
CA LEU A 72 -25.14 -15.67 -4.94
C LEU A 72 -25.83 -14.39 -4.43
N PHE A 73 -26.50 -14.45 -3.28
CA PHE A 73 -27.26 -13.30 -2.80
C PHE A 73 -26.37 -12.20 -2.21
N GLU A 74 -25.20 -12.50 -1.67
CA GLU A 74 -24.19 -11.52 -1.29
C GLU A 74 -23.74 -10.68 -2.49
N GLN A 75 -23.50 -11.33 -3.65
CA GLN A 75 -23.19 -10.64 -4.92
C GLN A 75 -24.31 -9.67 -5.31
N ILE A 76 -25.55 -10.17 -5.32
CA ILE A 76 -26.73 -9.40 -5.70
C ILE A 76 -26.89 -8.20 -4.77
N MET A 77 -26.68 -8.38 -3.46
CA MET A 77 -26.73 -7.29 -2.47
C MET A 77 -25.63 -6.27 -2.70
N SER A 78 -24.40 -6.68 -3.00
CA SER A 78 -23.31 -5.74 -3.30
C SER A 78 -23.60 -4.86 -4.52
N VAL A 79 -24.09 -5.44 -5.63
CA VAL A 79 -24.47 -4.65 -6.81
C VAL A 79 -25.63 -3.70 -6.48
N SER A 80 -26.56 -4.13 -5.63
CA SER A 80 -27.66 -3.28 -5.15
C SER A 80 -27.14 -2.07 -4.35
N ARG A 81 -26.11 -2.25 -3.52
CA ARG A 81 -25.47 -1.15 -2.78
C ARG A 81 -24.71 -0.21 -3.71
N LYS A 82 -23.97 -0.75 -4.69
CA LYS A 82 -23.28 0.06 -5.71
C LYS A 82 -24.26 1.01 -6.42
N LYS A 83 -25.43 0.52 -6.83
CA LYS A 83 -26.49 1.34 -7.42
C LYS A 83 -27.04 2.41 -6.45
N GLN A 84 -27.22 2.06 -5.17
CA GLN A 84 -27.67 3.01 -4.14
C GLN A 84 -26.65 4.14 -3.90
N TYR A 85 -25.35 3.82 -3.82
CA TYR A 85 -24.30 4.84 -3.67
C TYR A 85 -24.19 5.74 -4.89
N ARG A 86 -24.34 5.19 -6.10
CA ARG A 86 -24.47 5.99 -7.32
C ARG A 86 -25.61 7.01 -7.23
N LEU A 87 -26.80 6.57 -6.82
CA LEU A 87 -27.95 7.46 -6.67
C LEU A 87 -27.72 8.53 -5.59
N LEU A 88 -27.07 8.19 -4.48
CA LEU A 88 -26.66 9.17 -3.46
C LEU A 88 -25.71 10.22 -4.04
N ALA A 89 -24.69 9.79 -4.77
CA ALA A 89 -23.71 10.67 -5.41
C ALA A 89 -24.38 11.60 -6.43
N GLU A 90 -25.32 11.09 -7.24
CA GLU A 90 -26.14 11.89 -8.18
C GLU A 90 -26.98 12.96 -7.47
N HIS A 91 -27.36 12.74 -6.20
CA HIS A 91 -28.06 13.71 -5.35
C HIS A 91 -27.12 14.64 -4.57
N GLY A 92 -25.82 14.61 -4.85
CA GLY A 92 -24.81 15.42 -4.15
C GLY A 92 -24.55 14.97 -2.71
N MET A 93 -24.97 13.76 -2.34
CA MET A 93 -24.70 13.16 -1.04
C MET A 93 -23.52 12.20 -1.17
N SER A 94 -22.45 12.47 -0.43
CA SER A 94 -21.32 11.55 -0.25
C SER A 94 -21.10 11.32 1.23
N GLU A 95 -20.60 10.14 1.58
CA GLU A 95 -20.04 9.95 2.92
C GLU A 95 -18.76 10.78 3.05
N ASP A 96 -18.59 11.39 4.22
CA ASP A 96 -17.37 12.09 4.57
C ASP A 96 -16.31 11.08 5.02
N LEU A 97 -15.34 10.81 4.13
CA LEU A 97 -14.18 9.96 4.44
C LEU A 97 -13.08 10.72 5.19
N GLY A 98 -13.25 12.02 5.43
CA GLY A 98 -12.24 12.90 6.02
C GLY A 98 -11.07 13.18 5.08
N PHE A 99 -11.29 13.10 3.77
CA PHE A 99 -10.33 13.46 2.73
C PHE A 99 -10.87 14.62 1.89
N TYR A 100 -9.99 15.57 1.55
CA TYR A 100 -10.33 16.79 0.84
C TYR A 100 -9.65 16.82 -0.52
N GLU A 101 -10.44 17.08 -1.55
CA GLU A 101 -9.91 17.24 -2.90
C GLU A 101 -9.25 18.62 -3.04
N ILE A 102 -8.05 18.66 -3.59
CA ILE A 102 -7.32 19.88 -3.96
C ILE A 102 -7.04 19.87 -5.47
N GLU A 103 -6.85 21.07 -6.06
CA GLU A 103 -6.51 21.18 -7.47
C GLU A 103 -5.11 20.59 -7.76
N ASP A 104 -4.12 20.99 -6.97
CA ASP A 104 -2.73 20.52 -7.07
C ASP A 104 -1.97 20.78 -5.76
N TYR A 105 -0.85 20.08 -5.57
CA TYR A 105 0.05 20.28 -4.43
C TYR A 105 1.04 21.42 -4.69
N ASP A 106 1.21 22.33 -3.72
CA ASP A 106 2.29 23.34 -3.75
C ASP A 106 3.62 22.75 -3.25
N PHE A 107 4.18 21.82 -4.05
CA PHE A 107 5.48 21.22 -3.77
C PHE A 107 6.65 22.22 -3.72
N PRO A 108 6.71 23.27 -4.56
CA PRO A 108 7.80 24.26 -4.50
C PRO A 108 7.95 24.94 -3.13
N SER A 109 6.84 25.17 -2.41
CA SER A 109 6.85 25.75 -1.06
C SER A 109 7.07 24.73 0.06
N ALA A 110 7.16 23.44 -0.26
CA ALA A 110 7.15 22.36 0.71
C ALA A 110 8.48 22.20 1.47
N ARG A 111 8.40 21.90 2.76
CA ARG A 111 9.53 21.44 3.59
C ARG A 111 9.48 19.92 3.65
N VAL A 112 10.54 19.26 3.17
CA VAL A 112 10.59 17.80 3.04
C VAL A 112 11.63 17.23 3.98
N VAL A 113 11.28 16.16 4.68
CA VAL A 113 12.22 15.38 5.50
C VAL A 113 12.37 13.96 5.00
N TYR A 114 13.54 13.37 5.25
CA TYR A 114 13.82 11.97 4.95
C TYR A 114 14.78 11.39 5.98
N GLN A 115 14.65 10.10 6.29
CA GLN A 115 15.57 9.46 7.22
C GLN A 115 16.94 9.21 6.56
N GLY A 116 18.01 9.57 7.29
CA GLY A 116 19.37 9.19 6.99
C GLY A 116 20.33 10.38 6.89
N VAL A 117 21.22 10.34 5.91
CA VAL A 117 22.18 11.42 5.62
C VAL A 117 22.21 11.71 4.12
N ARG A 118 22.86 12.80 3.73
CA ARG A 118 23.07 13.14 2.31
C ARG A 118 23.64 11.93 1.54
N GLY A 119 23.04 11.60 0.40
CA GLY A 119 23.41 10.42 -0.40
C GLY A 119 22.65 9.13 -0.07
N ALA A 120 21.75 9.17 0.92
CA ALA A 120 20.79 8.09 1.15
C ALA A 120 19.81 7.93 -0.02
N TYR A 121 19.33 6.71 -0.24
CA TYR A 121 18.32 6.43 -1.27
C TYR A 121 17.01 7.20 -1.02
N SER A 122 16.63 7.46 0.24
CA SER A 122 15.50 8.32 0.56
C SER A 122 15.69 9.74 0.01
N GLN A 123 16.91 10.31 0.03
CA GLN A 123 17.19 11.59 -0.60
C GLN A 123 17.01 11.52 -2.12
N ALA A 124 17.41 10.41 -2.74
CA ALA A 124 17.21 10.20 -4.18
C ALA A 124 15.71 10.13 -4.51
N ALA A 125 14.91 9.46 -3.67
CA ALA A 125 13.45 9.44 -3.78
C ALA A 125 12.85 10.85 -3.67
N CYS A 126 13.27 11.65 -2.68
CA CYS A 126 12.83 13.04 -2.56
C CYS A 126 13.13 13.84 -3.84
N LYS A 127 14.38 13.80 -4.33
CA LYS A 127 14.76 14.55 -5.53
C LYS A 127 14.01 14.09 -6.79
N ALA A 128 13.74 12.79 -6.90
CA ALA A 128 13.02 12.23 -8.03
C ALA A 128 11.52 12.54 -8.00
N PHE A 129 10.92 12.69 -6.82
CA PHE A 129 9.52 13.05 -6.66
C PHE A 129 9.30 14.57 -6.77
N PHE A 130 10.04 15.36 -5.99
CA PHE A 130 9.94 16.83 -5.93
C PHE A 130 10.77 17.53 -7.03
N ARG A 131 10.63 17.09 -8.29
CA ARG A 131 11.48 17.54 -9.41
C ARG A 131 11.40 19.04 -9.69
N GLU A 132 10.24 19.62 -9.46
CA GLU A 132 9.97 21.04 -9.66
C GLU A 132 10.50 21.92 -8.52
N GLY A 133 11.05 21.29 -7.49
CA GLY A 133 11.64 21.94 -6.33
C GLY A 133 10.81 21.76 -5.06
N CYS A 134 11.43 22.12 -3.95
CA CYS A 134 10.84 22.23 -2.63
C CYS A 134 11.60 23.32 -1.86
N ALA A 135 10.99 23.91 -0.84
CA ALA A 135 11.60 24.98 -0.05
C ALA A 135 12.81 24.49 0.75
N SER A 136 12.74 23.28 1.30
CA SER A 136 13.87 22.62 1.97
C SER A 136 13.77 21.11 1.90
N MET A 137 14.92 20.44 2.05
CA MET A 137 15.02 18.98 2.02
C MET A 137 16.07 18.51 3.03
N GLU A 138 15.62 18.22 4.24
CA GLU A 138 16.51 17.99 5.38
C GLU A 138 16.51 16.53 5.84
N PRO A 139 17.69 15.98 6.19
CA PRO A 139 17.78 14.65 6.77
C PRO A 139 17.34 14.65 8.25
N VAL A 140 16.72 13.56 8.68
CA VAL A 140 16.43 13.25 10.10
C VAL A 140 17.06 11.91 10.50
N GLU A 141 17.23 11.66 11.81
CA GLU A 141 17.97 10.49 12.29
C GLU A 141 17.18 9.18 12.11
N THR A 142 15.89 9.19 12.45
CA THR A 142 15.01 8.01 12.42
C THR A 142 13.74 8.25 11.62
N TRP A 143 13.03 7.17 11.25
CA TRP A 143 11.73 7.29 10.59
C TRP A 143 10.67 7.91 11.51
N ARG A 144 10.79 7.66 12.82
CA ARG A 144 9.96 8.31 13.85
C ARG A 144 10.17 9.81 13.87
N ASP A 145 11.42 10.29 13.86
CA ASP A 145 11.71 11.74 13.79
C ASP A 145 11.09 12.37 12.53
N ALA A 146 11.03 11.63 11.41
CA ALA A 146 10.40 12.11 10.18
C ALA A 146 8.88 12.29 10.36
N MET A 147 8.23 11.35 11.04
CA MET A 147 6.80 11.46 11.37
C MET A 147 6.51 12.55 12.40
N GLU A 148 7.35 12.69 13.42
CA GLU A 148 7.23 13.75 14.42
C GLU A 148 7.38 15.13 13.78
N ALA A 149 8.35 15.31 12.88
CA ALA A 149 8.56 16.56 12.17
C ALA A 149 7.31 16.99 11.36
N ILE A 150 6.67 16.06 10.64
CA ILE A 150 5.45 16.40 9.91
C ILE A 150 4.24 16.59 10.83
N SER A 151 4.12 15.78 11.90
CA SER A 151 3.03 15.89 12.87
C SER A 151 3.08 17.20 13.66
N ASN A 152 4.29 17.73 13.93
CA ASN A 152 4.51 18.98 14.64
C ASN A 152 4.45 20.20 13.70
N GLY A 153 4.31 20.01 12.39
CA GLY A 153 4.31 21.08 11.39
C GLY A 153 5.70 21.69 11.14
N GLU A 154 6.78 21.01 11.53
CA GLU A 154 8.17 21.39 11.25
C GLU A 154 8.54 21.09 9.79
N ALA A 155 7.92 20.05 9.23
CA ALA A 155 7.97 19.68 7.82
C ALA A 155 6.53 19.46 7.28
N ASP A 156 6.38 19.49 5.96
CA ASP A 156 5.09 19.28 5.29
C ASP A 156 4.96 17.85 4.75
N TYR A 157 6.09 17.22 4.40
CA TYR A 157 6.15 15.86 3.89
C TYR A 157 7.33 15.06 4.41
N ALA A 158 7.12 13.75 4.61
CA ALA A 158 8.18 12.78 4.93
C ALA A 158 8.28 11.73 3.82
N VAL A 159 9.49 11.42 3.35
CA VAL A 159 9.71 10.38 2.35
C VAL A 159 10.24 9.10 3.00
N LEU A 160 9.48 8.01 2.88
CA LEU A 160 9.69 6.77 3.64
C LEU A 160 9.73 5.55 2.72
N PRO A 161 10.69 4.63 2.89
CA PRO A 161 10.69 3.36 2.17
C PRO A 161 9.59 2.45 2.76
N VAL A 162 8.74 1.87 1.92
CA VAL A 162 7.68 0.95 2.38
C VAL A 162 7.84 -0.47 1.88
N GLU A 163 8.61 -0.66 0.80
CA GLU A 163 8.75 -1.96 0.17
C GLU A 163 10.05 -2.02 -0.62
N ASN A 164 10.73 -3.15 -0.54
CA ASN A 164 11.88 -3.46 -1.37
C ASN A 164 11.62 -4.78 -2.12
N SER A 165 11.84 -4.76 -3.43
CA SER A 165 11.63 -5.90 -4.34
C SER A 165 12.38 -7.19 -3.96
N THR A 166 13.46 -7.10 -3.16
CA THR A 166 14.24 -8.28 -2.73
C THR A 166 14.04 -8.65 -1.26
N ALA A 167 13.70 -7.70 -0.39
CA ALA A 167 13.58 -7.91 1.06
C ALA A 167 12.15 -7.83 1.59
N GLY A 168 11.18 -7.46 0.75
CA GLY A 168 9.77 -7.31 1.10
C GLY A 168 9.43 -5.98 1.78
N ILE A 169 8.34 -6.01 2.53
CA ILE A 169 7.70 -4.84 3.17
C ILE A 169 8.52 -4.27 4.34
N VAL A 170 8.58 -2.94 4.44
CA VAL A 170 9.14 -2.21 5.58
C VAL A 170 8.01 -1.88 6.55
N THR A 171 7.66 -2.84 7.40
CA THR A 171 6.46 -2.77 8.25
C THR A 171 6.45 -1.59 9.23
N GLU A 172 7.62 -1.17 9.71
CA GLU A 172 7.74 -0.10 10.69
C GLU A 172 7.20 1.24 10.16
N ASN A 173 7.35 1.52 8.87
CA ASN A 173 6.85 2.78 8.29
C ASN A 173 5.33 2.79 8.14
N TYR A 174 4.69 1.63 7.91
CA TYR A 174 3.24 1.52 7.98
C TYR A 174 2.72 1.69 9.41
N ASP A 175 3.40 1.13 10.41
CA ASP A 175 3.07 1.34 11.82
C ASP A 175 3.11 2.83 12.18
N LEU A 176 4.19 3.50 11.81
CA LEU A 176 4.36 4.93 12.04
C LEU A 176 3.29 5.76 11.33
N MET A 177 2.90 5.40 10.09
CA MET A 177 1.81 6.11 9.41
C MET A 177 0.49 6.01 10.17
N MET A 178 0.13 4.82 10.63
CA MET A 178 -1.10 4.62 11.39
C MET A 178 -1.04 5.31 12.76
N GLU A 179 0.10 5.26 13.45
CA GLU A 179 0.33 5.91 14.74
C GLU A 179 0.17 7.44 14.66
N TYR A 180 0.78 8.07 13.65
CA TYR A 180 0.75 9.52 13.46
C TYR A 180 -0.39 10.00 12.54
N GLN A 181 -1.27 9.08 12.10
CA GLN A 181 -2.36 9.32 11.16
C GLN A 181 -1.92 10.04 9.87
N ALA A 182 -0.69 9.78 9.42
CA ALA A 182 -0.16 10.32 8.18
C ALA A 182 -0.74 9.56 6.98
N VAL A 183 -0.94 10.26 5.87
CA VAL A 183 -1.47 9.71 4.63
C VAL A 183 -0.47 9.83 3.49
N ILE A 184 -0.57 8.93 2.51
CA ILE A 184 0.22 8.89 1.30
C ILE A 184 -0.37 9.87 0.30
N VAL A 185 0.47 10.80 -0.17
CA VAL A 185 0.14 11.78 -1.22
C VAL A 185 0.87 11.50 -2.54
N GLY A 186 1.69 10.45 -2.56
CA GLY A 186 2.43 10.05 -3.74
C GLY A 186 3.44 8.94 -3.45
N GLU A 187 4.03 8.42 -4.51
CA GLU A 187 5.07 7.39 -4.44
C GLU A 187 6.20 7.63 -5.43
N GLN A 188 7.36 7.05 -5.13
CA GLN A 188 8.53 7.08 -6.00
C GLN A 188 9.30 5.77 -5.86
N ILE A 189 9.50 5.09 -6.99
CA ILE A 189 10.35 3.88 -7.06
C ILE A 189 11.77 4.31 -7.39
N ILE A 190 12.73 3.81 -6.61
CA ILE A 190 14.17 4.07 -6.81
C ILE A 190 14.89 2.74 -7.00
N ARG A 191 15.67 2.66 -8.07
CA ARG A 191 16.60 1.57 -8.33
C ARG A 191 17.78 1.63 -7.35
N ILE A 192 18.08 0.49 -6.76
CA ILE A 192 19.12 0.29 -5.77
C ILE A 192 20.28 -0.47 -6.41
N ASP A 193 21.36 0.25 -6.70
CA ASP A 193 22.61 -0.33 -7.19
C ASP A 193 23.71 -0.09 -6.17
N HIS A 194 24.14 -1.16 -5.51
CA HIS A 194 25.20 -1.10 -4.52
C HIS A 194 26.57 -1.10 -5.19
N ALA A 195 27.48 -0.30 -4.65
CA ALA A 195 28.87 -0.22 -5.05
C ALA A 195 29.76 -0.36 -3.81
N LEU A 196 30.95 -0.93 -4.00
CA LEU A 196 32.01 -0.93 -3.00
C LEU A 196 32.76 0.39 -3.10
N LEU A 197 32.72 1.20 -2.04
CA LEU A 197 33.33 2.52 -1.99
C LEU A 197 34.50 2.53 -1.00
N GLY A 198 35.65 3.01 -1.42
CA GLY A 198 36.84 3.15 -0.57
C GLY A 198 37.49 4.52 -0.74
N LEU A 199 38.56 4.80 -0.01
CA LEU A 199 39.35 6.01 -0.23
C LEU A 199 39.91 6.04 -1.66
N PRO A 200 40.12 7.22 -2.27
CA PRO A 200 40.65 7.34 -3.64
C PRO A 200 41.94 6.55 -3.91
N GLU A 201 42.80 6.43 -2.91
CA GLU A 201 44.06 5.71 -2.95
C GLU A 201 43.95 4.20 -2.63
N ALA A 202 42.82 3.75 -2.08
CA ALA A 202 42.64 2.37 -1.67
C ALA A 202 42.44 1.44 -2.87
N LYS A 203 43.00 0.24 -2.80
CA LYS A 203 42.73 -0.85 -3.74
C LYS A 203 41.84 -1.88 -3.06
N ILE A 204 41.10 -2.67 -3.84
CA ILE A 204 40.30 -3.80 -3.32
C ILE A 204 41.16 -4.74 -2.46
N SER A 205 42.42 -4.97 -2.83
CA SER A 205 43.36 -5.80 -2.07
C SER A 205 43.68 -5.29 -0.65
N ASP A 206 43.46 -4.01 -0.40
CA ASP A 206 43.77 -3.35 0.87
C ASP A 206 42.60 -3.49 1.86
N ILE A 207 41.39 -3.75 1.35
CA ILE A 207 40.15 -3.79 2.12
C ILE A 207 40.15 -5.01 3.06
N ARG A 208 39.79 -4.76 4.32
CA ARG A 208 39.59 -5.78 5.36
C ARG A 208 38.23 -5.63 6.03
N ARG A 209 37.71 -4.41 6.14
CA ARG A 209 36.46 -4.12 6.85
C ARG A 209 35.48 -3.41 5.91
N VAL A 210 34.26 -3.91 5.88
CA VAL A 210 33.19 -3.40 5.02
C VAL A 210 32.01 -2.98 5.89
N TYR A 211 31.54 -1.74 5.71
CA TYR A 211 30.43 -1.17 6.46
C TYR A 211 29.19 -1.00 5.58
N SER A 212 28.01 -1.32 6.09
CA SER A 212 26.74 -0.96 5.43
C SER A 212 25.51 -1.17 6.33
N HIS A 213 24.32 -0.90 5.79
CA HIS A 213 23.07 -1.33 6.41
C HIS A 213 22.93 -2.85 6.41
N PRO A 214 22.37 -3.52 7.45
CA PRO A 214 22.18 -4.97 7.48
C PRO A 214 21.55 -5.55 6.21
N GLN A 215 20.53 -4.89 5.66
CA GLN A 215 19.87 -5.34 4.43
C GLN A 215 20.79 -5.24 3.20
N ALA A 216 21.63 -4.20 3.12
CA ALA A 216 22.57 -4.06 2.01
C ALA A 216 23.71 -5.08 2.10
N LEU A 217 24.17 -5.42 3.31
CA LEU A 217 25.12 -6.52 3.53
C LEU A 217 24.51 -7.86 3.10
N ALA A 218 23.26 -8.13 3.49
CA ALA A 218 22.56 -9.35 3.10
C ALA A 218 22.33 -9.44 1.58
N GLN A 219 22.04 -8.31 0.92
CA GLN A 219 21.89 -8.24 -0.54
C GLN A 219 23.22 -8.41 -1.31
N CYS A 220 24.37 -8.34 -0.63
CA CYS A 220 25.69 -8.52 -1.21
C CYS A 220 26.42 -9.72 -0.58
N GLU A 221 25.67 -10.69 -0.04
CA GLU A 221 26.22 -11.83 0.67
C GLU A 221 27.08 -12.70 -0.27
N GLY A 222 26.66 -12.88 -1.52
CA GLY A 222 27.43 -13.59 -2.53
C GLY A 222 28.77 -12.91 -2.82
N TYR A 223 28.80 -11.59 -2.93
CA TYR A 223 30.03 -10.82 -3.10
C TYR A 223 30.96 -10.95 -1.88
N LEU A 224 30.41 -10.78 -0.68
CA LEU A 224 31.18 -10.82 0.57
C LEU A 224 31.70 -12.22 0.93
N ARG A 225 30.91 -13.28 0.71
CA ARG A 225 31.30 -14.63 1.11
C ARG A 225 32.05 -15.42 0.04
N ASN A 226 31.72 -15.22 -1.23
CA ASN A 226 32.28 -16.06 -2.31
C ASN A 226 33.42 -15.38 -3.05
N ILE A 227 33.38 -14.05 -3.22
CA ILE A 227 34.40 -13.31 -3.97
C ILE A 227 35.47 -12.75 -3.03
N HIS A 228 35.05 -12.17 -1.89
CA HIS A 228 35.94 -11.56 -0.91
C HIS A 228 35.76 -12.10 0.51
N PRO A 229 36.00 -13.40 0.75
CA PRO A 229 35.82 -14.01 2.07
C PRO A 229 36.70 -13.40 3.17
N ASP A 230 37.75 -12.66 2.80
CA ASP A 230 38.64 -11.95 3.71
C ASP A 230 38.04 -10.63 4.25
N PHE A 231 36.86 -10.20 3.75
CA PHE A 231 36.20 -9.00 4.22
C PHE A 231 35.35 -9.28 5.47
N GLU A 232 35.58 -8.49 6.52
CA GLU A 232 34.75 -8.47 7.71
C GLU A 232 33.63 -7.43 7.55
N ALA A 233 32.38 -7.88 7.59
CA ALA A 233 31.21 -7.03 7.41
C ALA A 233 30.67 -6.48 8.75
N TYR A 234 30.43 -5.17 8.81
CA TYR A 234 29.95 -4.45 9.99
C TYR A 234 28.69 -3.64 9.67
N SER A 235 27.68 -3.79 10.52
CA SER A 235 26.38 -3.14 10.35
C SER A 235 26.35 -1.70 10.89
N LEU A 236 25.74 -0.79 10.13
CA LEU A 236 25.42 0.60 10.48
C LEU A 236 23.94 0.91 10.19
N LYS A 237 23.46 2.08 10.63
CA LYS A 237 22.05 2.49 10.50
C LYS A 237 21.57 2.70 9.05
N ASN A 238 22.42 3.15 8.13
CA ASN A 238 22.08 3.24 6.70
C ASN A 238 23.36 3.18 5.83
N THR A 239 23.18 2.99 4.52
CA THR A 239 24.29 2.85 3.56
C THR A 239 25.12 4.12 3.37
N ALA A 240 24.48 5.30 3.34
CA ALA A 240 25.19 6.57 3.17
C ALA A 240 26.04 6.94 4.40
N MET A 241 25.61 6.56 5.61
CA MET A 241 26.40 6.65 6.83
C MET A 241 27.65 5.79 6.78
N ALA A 242 27.61 4.64 6.11
CA ALA A 242 28.80 3.83 5.90
C ALA A 242 29.82 4.55 5.02
N ALA A 243 29.38 5.16 3.91
CA ALA A 243 30.27 5.96 3.06
C ALA A 243 30.84 7.17 3.82
N LYS A 244 30.00 7.91 4.55
CA LYS A 244 30.44 9.01 5.40
C LYS A 244 31.51 8.55 6.40
N LYS A 245 31.30 7.42 7.07
CA LYS A 245 32.24 6.85 8.04
C LYS A 245 33.59 6.56 7.40
N VAL A 246 33.63 5.88 6.25
CA VAL A 246 34.90 5.53 5.58
C VAL A 246 35.73 6.79 5.27
N MET A 247 35.06 7.85 4.83
CA MET A 247 35.72 9.14 4.60
C MET A 247 36.20 9.81 5.90
N GLU A 248 35.44 9.73 6.98
CA GLU A 248 35.81 10.33 8.27
C GLU A 248 36.97 9.60 8.95
N ASP A 249 36.96 8.26 8.89
CA ASP A 249 38.00 7.40 9.48
C ASP A 249 39.34 7.52 8.73
N LYS A 250 39.31 7.81 7.41
CA LYS A 250 40.50 7.91 6.55
C LYS A 250 41.44 6.69 6.62
N ASP A 251 40.84 5.51 6.73
CA ASP A 251 41.55 4.23 6.80
C ASP A 251 41.39 3.48 5.46
N PRO A 252 42.48 3.26 4.69
CA PRO A 252 42.40 2.62 3.38
C PRO A 252 42.04 1.13 3.45
N SER A 253 42.02 0.52 4.64
CA SER A 253 41.54 -0.86 4.84
C SER A 253 40.01 -0.94 5.01
N GLN A 254 39.31 0.19 5.02
CA GLN A 254 37.87 0.26 5.16
C GLN A 254 37.20 0.55 3.81
N ALA A 255 36.06 -0.09 3.59
CA ALA A 255 35.15 0.20 2.50
C ALA A 255 33.70 0.27 2.98
N ALA A 256 32.84 0.91 2.18
CA ALA A 256 31.42 1.00 2.40
C ALA A 256 30.67 0.35 1.24
N ILE A 257 29.60 -0.38 1.55
CA ILE A 257 28.61 -0.75 0.53
C ILE A 257 27.53 0.33 0.54
N ALA A 258 27.43 1.10 -0.54
CA ALA A 258 26.44 2.16 -0.68
C ALA A 258 26.12 2.46 -2.15
N GLY A 259 25.14 3.34 -2.40
CA GLY A 259 24.88 3.82 -3.75
C GLY A 259 26.08 4.61 -4.28
N SER A 260 26.40 4.44 -5.56
CA SER A 260 27.58 5.04 -6.22
C SER A 260 27.65 6.57 -6.11
N ILE A 261 26.51 7.24 -5.99
CA ILE A 261 26.43 8.70 -5.77
C ILE A 261 27.22 9.16 -4.53
N ASN A 262 27.38 8.28 -3.53
CA ASN A 262 28.14 8.57 -2.32
C ASN A 262 29.64 8.75 -2.59
N ALA A 263 30.17 8.18 -3.67
CA ALA A 263 31.54 8.42 -4.12
C ALA A 263 31.77 9.90 -4.43
N GLN A 264 30.84 10.51 -5.19
CA GLN A 264 30.90 11.94 -5.51
C GLN A 264 30.64 12.83 -4.30
N ILE A 265 29.66 12.46 -3.46
CA ILE A 265 29.25 13.27 -2.29
C ILE A 265 30.37 13.36 -1.25
N TYR A 266 31.05 12.25 -0.99
CA TYR A 266 32.04 12.15 0.08
C TYR A 266 33.49 12.15 -0.42
N GLY A 267 33.73 12.18 -1.73
CA GLY A 267 35.08 12.15 -2.29
C GLY A 267 35.75 10.77 -2.19
N LEU A 268 34.97 9.70 -2.27
CA LEU A 268 35.44 8.32 -2.30
C LEU A 268 35.62 7.83 -3.74
N ALA A 269 36.35 6.72 -3.92
CA ALA A 269 36.43 5.98 -5.17
C ALA A 269 35.44 4.82 -5.18
N VAL A 270 34.85 4.57 -6.35
CA VAL A 270 34.13 3.32 -6.63
C VAL A 270 35.16 2.25 -6.95
N LEU A 271 35.33 1.30 -6.04
CA LEU A 271 36.26 0.19 -6.19
C LEU A 271 35.65 -0.94 -7.03
N ASP A 272 34.36 -1.20 -6.82
CA ASP A 272 33.56 -2.12 -7.63
C ASP A 272 32.09 -1.67 -7.65
N GLN A 273 31.33 -2.07 -8.66
CA GLN A 273 29.98 -1.60 -8.93
C GLN A 273 29.01 -2.74 -9.22
N ALA A 274 27.75 -2.55 -8.82
CA ALA A 274 26.66 -3.51 -8.99
C ALA A 274 26.97 -4.85 -8.31
N ILE A 275 27.46 -4.77 -7.06
CA ILE A 275 27.94 -5.90 -6.26
C ILE A 275 26.81 -6.67 -5.55
N GLN A 276 25.57 -6.21 -5.69
CA GLN A 276 24.41 -6.91 -5.16
C GLN A 276 24.14 -8.23 -5.91
N ASP A 277 23.63 -9.22 -5.19
CA ASP A 277 23.38 -10.57 -5.70
C ASP A 277 22.26 -10.59 -6.76
N ILE A 278 21.24 -9.74 -6.59
CA ILE A 278 20.09 -9.64 -7.48
C ILE A 278 20.11 -8.31 -8.23
N LYS A 279 20.11 -8.38 -9.57
CA LYS A 279 19.98 -7.20 -10.44
C LYS A 279 18.53 -6.72 -10.49
N GLY A 280 18.33 -5.43 -10.70
CA GLY A 280 16.99 -4.84 -10.76
C GLY A 280 16.34 -4.68 -9.39
N ASN A 281 17.14 -4.59 -8.31
CA ASN A 281 16.64 -4.27 -6.99
C ASN A 281 16.06 -2.86 -6.98
N GLU A 282 14.81 -2.74 -6.61
CA GLU A 282 14.08 -1.48 -6.46
C GLU A 282 13.47 -1.37 -5.06
N THR A 283 13.43 -0.14 -4.56
CA THR A 283 12.71 0.23 -3.34
C THR A 283 11.63 1.23 -3.70
N ARG A 284 10.41 0.93 -3.25
CA ARG A 284 9.27 1.84 -3.32
C ARG A 284 9.27 2.74 -2.09
N PHE A 285 9.27 4.04 -2.34
CA PHE A 285 9.11 5.08 -1.34
C PHE A 285 7.72 5.70 -1.48
N ILE A 286 7.16 6.10 -0.35
CA ILE A 286 5.95 6.92 -0.29
C ILE A 286 6.31 8.32 0.18
N VAL A 287 5.46 9.28 -0.18
CA VAL A 287 5.47 10.63 0.35
C VAL A 287 4.29 10.74 1.32
N ALA A 288 4.59 10.92 2.60
CA ALA A 288 3.62 10.99 3.68
C ALA A 288 3.35 12.44 4.07
N SER A 289 2.10 12.77 4.37
CA SER A 289 1.64 14.09 4.85
C SER A 289 0.65 13.93 5.99
N PRO A 290 0.57 14.87 6.96
CA PRO A 290 -0.52 14.89 7.95
C PRO A 290 -1.84 15.38 7.34
N LYS A 291 -1.79 16.02 6.16
CA LYS A 291 -2.96 16.56 5.48
C LYS A 291 -3.65 15.47 4.67
N ARG A 292 -4.93 15.24 4.94
CA ARG A 292 -5.77 14.29 4.21
C ARG A 292 -6.27 14.88 2.90
N GLU A 293 -5.33 15.19 2.01
CA GLU A 293 -5.57 15.87 0.73
C GLU A 293 -5.25 14.94 -0.44
N TYR A 294 -5.99 15.09 -1.54
CA TYR A 294 -5.77 14.33 -2.77
C TYR A 294 -6.17 15.13 -4.00
N THR A 295 -5.62 14.79 -5.17
CA THR A 295 -5.95 15.47 -6.43
C THR A 295 -6.98 14.70 -7.25
N SER A 296 -7.67 15.41 -8.14
CA SER A 296 -8.53 14.78 -9.17
C SER A 296 -7.78 13.78 -10.07
N GLY A 297 -6.46 13.92 -10.17
CA GLY A 297 -5.58 13.08 -10.99
C GLY A 297 -5.07 11.82 -10.30
N ALA A 298 -5.32 11.65 -9.00
CA ALA A 298 -4.94 10.46 -8.24
C ALA A 298 -5.59 9.20 -8.83
N LYS A 299 -4.82 8.10 -8.89
CA LYS A 299 -5.23 6.85 -9.55
C LYS A 299 -5.03 5.62 -8.68
N ASN A 300 -4.48 5.78 -7.48
CA ASN A 300 -4.22 4.69 -6.59
C ASN A 300 -4.76 5.02 -5.20
N VAL A 301 -5.45 4.06 -4.59
CA VAL A 301 -5.92 4.16 -3.21
C VAL A 301 -5.21 3.09 -2.39
N SER A 302 -4.69 3.47 -1.23
CA SER A 302 -4.08 2.56 -0.28
C SER A 302 -4.91 2.48 0.99
N ILE A 303 -5.15 1.27 1.48
CA ILE A 303 -5.90 1.01 2.71
C ILE A 303 -5.17 0.01 3.60
N ALA A 304 -5.43 0.10 4.89
CA ALA A 304 -5.09 -0.93 5.86
C ALA A 304 -6.33 -1.35 6.63
N PHE A 305 -6.48 -2.64 6.91
CA PHE A 305 -7.56 -3.12 7.76
C PHE A 305 -7.20 -4.40 8.52
N SER A 306 -7.89 -4.64 9.63
CA SER A 306 -7.77 -5.86 10.41
C SER A 306 -9.00 -6.76 10.28
N LEU A 307 -8.78 -8.07 10.36
CA LEU A 307 -9.82 -9.08 10.26
C LEU A 307 -9.71 -10.12 11.38
N PRO A 308 -10.86 -10.65 11.85
CA PRO A 308 -10.85 -11.84 12.69
C PRO A 308 -10.35 -13.03 11.88
N ASN A 309 -9.59 -13.91 12.53
CA ASN A 309 -9.01 -15.09 11.90
C ASN A 309 -10.03 -16.22 11.78
N GLU A 310 -10.94 -16.07 10.84
CA GLU A 310 -12.02 -17.00 10.56
C GLU A 310 -12.01 -17.41 9.09
N SER A 311 -12.59 -18.57 8.80
CA SER A 311 -12.71 -19.05 7.42
C SER A 311 -13.51 -18.07 6.58
N GLY A 312 -12.96 -17.73 5.41
CA GLY A 312 -13.60 -16.83 4.45
C GLY A 312 -13.51 -15.33 4.77
N SER A 313 -12.92 -14.89 5.90
CA SER A 313 -12.84 -13.46 6.24
C SER A 313 -12.17 -12.62 5.16
N LEU A 314 -10.99 -13.04 4.70
CA LEU A 314 -10.29 -12.33 3.63
C LEU A 314 -11.06 -12.42 2.31
N TYR A 315 -11.63 -13.59 1.98
CA TYR A 315 -12.41 -13.76 0.76
C TYR A 315 -13.59 -12.79 0.68
N ARG A 316 -14.36 -12.64 1.76
CA ARG A 316 -15.48 -11.68 1.85
C ARG A 316 -15.01 -10.24 1.62
N VAL A 317 -13.90 -9.84 2.23
CA VAL A 317 -13.27 -8.53 1.99
C VAL A 317 -12.86 -8.36 0.52
N LEU A 318 -12.14 -9.33 -0.05
CA LEU A 318 -11.68 -9.24 -1.45
C LEU A 318 -12.84 -9.20 -2.44
N SER A 319 -13.99 -9.75 -2.06
CA SER A 319 -15.20 -9.74 -2.87
C SER A 319 -15.70 -8.32 -3.16
N HIS A 320 -15.49 -7.36 -2.25
CA HIS A 320 -15.87 -5.95 -2.50
C HIS A 320 -15.12 -5.36 -3.69
N PHE A 321 -13.85 -5.72 -3.91
CA PHE A 321 -13.11 -5.25 -5.08
C PHE A 321 -13.68 -5.83 -6.38
N ILE A 322 -13.93 -7.15 -6.39
CA ILE A 322 -14.49 -7.86 -7.54
C ILE A 322 -15.85 -7.27 -7.92
N PHE A 323 -16.74 -7.07 -6.94
CA PHE A 323 -18.12 -6.61 -7.19
C PHE A 323 -18.16 -5.15 -7.66
N ASN A 324 -17.13 -4.39 -7.31
CA ASN A 324 -16.99 -3.02 -7.75
C ASN A 324 -16.17 -2.88 -9.04
N GLY A 325 -15.51 -3.95 -9.52
CA GLY A 325 -14.68 -3.93 -10.72
C GLY A 325 -13.36 -3.19 -10.50
N LEU A 326 -12.83 -3.22 -9.28
CA LEU A 326 -11.59 -2.54 -8.88
C LEU A 326 -10.40 -3.49 -9.00
N SER A 327 -9.30 -3.00 -9.55
CA SER A 327 -8.06 -3.75 -9.73
C SER A 327 -7.13 -3.54 -8.54
N MET A 328 -6.81 -4.59 -7.81
CA MET A 328 -5.78 -4.52 -6.77
C MET A 328 -4.39 -4.62 -7.39
N THR A 329 -3.51 -3.70 -7.02
CA THR A 329 -2.11 -3.65 -7.46
C THR A 329 -1.17 -4.27 -6.43
N ARG A 330 -1.60 -4.32 -5.16
CA ARG A 330 -0.82 -4.92 -4.07
C ARG A 330 -1.70 -5.45 -2.96
N ILE A 331 -1.30 -6.57 -2.36
CA ILE A 331 -1.86 -7.09 -1.11
C ILE A 331 -0.74 -7.66 -0.25
N GLU A 332 -0.65 -7.19 0.99
CA GLU A 332 0.32 -7.67 1.97
C GLU A 332 -0.37 -7.92 3.31
N SER A 333 0.05 -8.94 4.04
CA SER A 333 -0.49 -9.23 5.38
C SER A 333 0.61 -9.31 6.41
N ARG A 334 0.29 -8.90 7.63
CA ARG A 334 1.20 -9.04 8.78
C ARG A 334 0.44 -9.39 10.05
N PRO A 335 1.06 -10.12 10.99
CA PRO A 335 0.46 -10.35 12.30
C PRO A 335 0.24 -9.04 13.06
N LEU A 336 -0.94 -8.89 13.67
CA LEU A 336 -1.27 -7.76 14.52
C LEU A 336 -0.53 -7.88 15.86
N ARG A 337 0.17 -6.82 16.30
CA ARG A 337 0.87 -6.83 17.59
C ARG A 337 -0.14 -6.94 18.73
N GLY A 338 0.11 -7.86 19.66
CA GLY A 338 -0.72 -8.04 20.86
C GLY A 338 -1.94 -8.96 20.69
N LYS A 339 -2.32 -9.31 19.45
CA LYS A 339 -3.40 -10.29 19.19
C LYS A 339 -2.86 -11.49 18.44
N LYS A 340 -3.03 -12.69 19.01
CA LYS A 340 -2.51 -13.93 18.39
C LYS A 340 -3.36 -14.28 17.18
N TRP A 341 -2.69 -14.49 16.05
CA TRP A 341 -3.28 -14.97 14.79
C TRP A 341 -4.24 -14.01 14.11
N GLU A 342 -4.34 -12.77 14.55
CA GLU A 342 -5.02 -11.72 13.80
C GLU A 342 -4.01 -10.98 12.93
N TYR A 343 -4.48 -10.44 11.80
CA TYR A 343 -3.62 -9.86 10.79
C TYR A 343 -4.12 -8.47 10.38
N THR A 344 -3.19 -7.55 10.14
CA THR A 344 -3.44 -6.34 9.36
C THR A 344 -3.11 -6.64 7.91
N PHE A 345 -4.03 -6.31 7.02
CA PHE A 345 -3.83 -6.34 5.58
C PHE A 345 -3.61 -4.92 5.06
N PHE A 346 -2.67 -4.77 4.13
CA PHE A 346 -2.43 -3.55 3.36
C PHE A 346 -2.78 -3.84 1.91
N ILE A 347 -3.66 -3.03 1.34
CA ILE A 347 -4.07 -3.18 -0.07
C ILE A 347 -3.87 -1.86 -0.78
N ASP A 348 -3.26 -1.93 -1.95
CA ASP A 348 -3.27 -0.84 -2.92
C ASP A 348 -4.11 -1.28 -4.12
N PHE A 349 -4.91 -0.36 -4.64
CA PHE A 349 -5.80 -0.63 -5.77
C PHE A 349 -6.03 0.61 -6.63
N GLU A 350 -6.30 0.39 -7.90
CA GLU A 350 -6.58 1.45 -8.86
C GLU A 350 -7.94 2.11 -8.57
N GLY A 351 -7.95 3.44 -8.52
CA GLY A 351 -9.15 4.24 -8.35
C GLY A 351 -8.89 5.60 -7.71
N ASN A 352 -9.97 6.36 -7.53
CA ASN A 352 -9.98 7.67 -6.86
C ASN A 352 -11.17 7.74 -5.90
N LEU A 353 -11.06 8.46 -4.78
CA LEU A 353 -12.15 8.60 -3.80
C LEU A 353 -13.43 9.25 -4.37
N ARG A 354 -13.34 9.93 -5.52
CA ARG A 354 -14.51 10.46 -6.24
C ARG A 354 -15.34 9.39 -6.96
N GLU A 355 -14.77 8.21 -7.18
CA GLU A 355 -15.42 7.15 -7.94
C GLU A 355 -16.40 6.37 -7.07
N GLU A 356 -17.62 6.20 -7.56
CA GLU A 356 -18.70 5.48 -6.87
C GLU A 356 -18.33 4.03 -6.53
N ALA A 357 -17.56 3.37 -7.41
CA ALA A 357 -17.08 2.02 -7.21
C ALA A 357 -16.11 1.94 -6.01
N VAL A 358 -15.22 2.93 -5.87
CA VAL A 358 -14.29 3.04 -4.75
C VAL A 358 -15.06 3.31 -3.46
N MET A 359 -15.98 4.27 -3.46
CA MET A 359 -16.81 4.60 -2.29
C MET A 359 -17.61 3.39 -1.77
N ASN A 360 -18.30 2.67 -2.66
CA ASN A 360 -19.05 1.48 -2.27
C ASN A 360 -18.13 0.36 -1.74
N CYS A 361 -16.95 0.20 -2.34
CA CYS A 361 -15.96 -0.76 -1.85
C CYS A 361 -15.50 -0.40 -0.43
N LEU A 362 -15.03 0.83 -0.22
CA LEU A 362 -14.51 1.29 1.07
C LEU A 362 -15.56 1.17 2.18
N GLN A 363 -16.81 1.51 1.89
CA GLN A 363 -17.88 1.45 2.90
C GLN A 363 -18.31 0.01 3.20
N GLY A 364 -18.30 -0.88 2.20
CA GLY A 364 -18.49 -2.32 2.41
C GLY A 364 -17.38 -2.91 3.29
N LEU A 365 -16.13 -2.53 3.02
CA LEU A 365 -14.97 -2.95 3.82
C LEU A 365 -15.07 -2.48 5.27
N LYS A 366 -15.35 -1.19 5.49
CA LYS A 366 -15.46 -0.58 6.82
C LYS A 366 -16.43 -1.31 7.75
N GLU A 367 -17.52 -1.86 7.21
CA GLU A 367 -18.56 -2.58 7.96
C GLU A 367 -18.22 -4.06 8.22
N GLU A 368 -17.27 -4.63 7.48
CA GLU A 368 -16.83 -6.03 7.59
C GLU A 368 -15.47 -6.19 8.29
N THR A 369 -14.72 -5.12 8.45
CA THR A 369 -13.41 -5.08 9.13
C THR A 369 -13.53 -4.59 10.57
N GLU A 370 -12.60 -4.96 11.45
CA GLU A 370 -12.60 -4.44 12.83
C GLU A 370 -12.08 -3.00 12.91
N GLU A 371 -10.95 -2.74 12.26
CA GLU A 371 -10.37 -1.42 12.08
C GLU A 371 -9.99 -1.26 10.61
N MET A 372 -10.27 -0.09 10.05
CA MET A 372 -9.89 0.26 8.69
C MET A 372 -9.35 1.68 8.65
N PHE A 373 -8.24 1.85 7.94
CA PHE A 373 -7.59 3.10 7.67
C PHE A 373 -7.49 3.28 6.16
N ILE A 374 -7.93 4.43 5.66
CA ILE A 374 -7.54 4.88 4.33
C ILE A 374 -6.17 5.53 4.50
N LEU A 375 -5.15 4.88 3.95
CA LEU A 375 -3.77 5.33 4.04
C LEU A 375 -3.44 6.41 3.01
N GLY A 376 -4.25 6.59 1.97
CA GLY A 376 -4.08 7.68 1.00
C GLY A 376 -4.77 7.41 -0.33
N THR A 377 -4.85 8.45 -1.15
CA THR A 377 -5.31 8.41 -2.54
C THR A 377 -4.40 9.33 -3.34
N PHE A 378 -3.64 8.78 -4.28
CA PHE A 378 -2.51 9.46 -4.90
C PHE A 378 -2.23 9.04 -6.34
#